data_AF-A0A1I7XJY4-F1
#
_entry.id   AF-A0A1I7XJY4-F1
#
_cell.length_a   1.000
_cell.length_b   1.000
_cell.length_c   1.000
_cell.angle_alpha   90.00
_cell.angle_beta   90.00
_cell.angle_gamma   90.00
#
_symmetry.space_group_name_H-M   'P 1'
#
loop_
_entity.id
_entity.type
_entity.pdbx_description
1 polymer ?
#
loop_
_entity_poly.entity_id
_entity_poly.type
_entity_poly.pdbx_seq_one_letter_code
_entity_poly.pdbx_strand_id
1 'polypeptide(L)'
;MKQLASFQLTANINNIERRMLELEADNRVLNDRHRDMEELYERDREELRNRTKLTEELREKVLNELQKEVKQLYMELNEKTEALDKMRDYLAEKEMSNCSVAEQMKSSALEESSQKDYMYEEELESMRKKLSDCHREIDGLREINNRLERDLDFQKGQSSYLKNVLYRYMSEREILGKETVTLARVIGTVAKFSNAEMEAVLAREESRVAGWVGGAVSQVSHAFTSHR
;
A
#
# COMPACT_ATOMS: atom_id res chain seq x y z
N MET A 1 -79.68 -22.78 9.56
CA MET A 1 -78.81 -22.80 8.36
C MET A 1 -78.39 -21.39 7.92
N LYS A 2 -79.30 -20.44 7.66
CA LYS A 2 -78.93 -19.07 7.21
C LYS A 2 -78.02 -18.28 8.17
N GLN A 3 -78.22 -18.37 9.48
CA GLN A 3 -77.39 -17.66 10.47
C GLN A 3 -75.95 -18.20 10.54
N LEU A 4 -75.74 -19.50 10.38
CA LEU A 4 -74.40 -20.10 10.39
C LEU A 4 -73.59 -19.68 9.15
N ALA A 5 -74.22 -19.64 7.98
CA ALA A 5 -73.59 -19.16 6.75
C ALA A 5 -73.23 -17.67 6.84
N SER A 6 -74.10 -16.85 7.44
CA SER A 6 -73.82 -15.42 7.68
C SER A 6 -72.61 -15.23 8.59
N PHE A 7 -72.52 -15.99 9.68
CA PHE A 7 -71.39 -15.91 10.62
C PHE A 7 -70.07 -16.33 9.96
N GLN A 8 -70.08 -17.41 9.18
CA GLN A 8 -68.92 -17.86 8.41
C GLN A 8 -68.46 -16.83 7.37
N LEU A 9 -69.41 -16.18 6.69
CA LEU A 9 -69.10 -15.13 5.72
C LEU A 9 -68.45 -13.92 6.40
N THR A 10 -68.98 -13.46 7.54
CA THR A 10 -68.39 -12.37 8.31
C THR A 10 -66.98 -12.70 8.81
N ALA A 11 -66.76 -13.92 9.30
CA ALA A 11 -65.43 -14.36 9.72
C ALA A 11 -64.41 -14.35 8.57
N ASN A 12 -64.83 -14.78 7.37
CA ASN A 12 -63.99 -14.77 6.18
C ASN A 12 -63.67 -13.35 5.72
N ILE A 13 -64.65 -12.44 5.72
CA ILE A 13 -64.45 -11.02 5.40
C ILE A 13 -63.41 -10.40 6.34
N ASN A 14 -63.58 -10.59 7.66
CA ASN A 14 -62.65 -10.04 8.65
C ASN A 14 -61.21 -10.60 8.48
N ASN A 15 -61.07 -11.86 8.11
CA ASN A 15 -59.77 -12.46 7.84
C ASN A 15 -59.13 -11.90 6.57
N ILE A 16 -59.92 -11.65 5.52
CA ILE A 16 -59.45 -11.01 4.28
C ILE A 16 -59.01 -9.57 4.56
N GLU A 17 -59.80 -8.80 5.31
CA GLU A 17 -59.47 -7.43 5.69
C GLU A 17 -58.18 -7.35 6.50
N ARG A 18 -58.00 -8.24 7.48
CA ARG A 18 -56.73 -8.34 8.24
C ARG A 18 -55.56 -8.62 7.31
N ARG A 19 -55.72 -9.57 6.38
CA ARG A 19 -54.65 -9.94 5.45
C ARG A 19 -54.32 -8.82 4.46
N MET A 20 -55.30 -8.05 4.02
CA MET A 20 -55.06 -6.87 3.17
C MET A 20 -54.25 -5.81 3.92
N LEU A 21 -54.60 -5.51 5.17
CA LEU A 21 -53.86 -4.55 6.00
C LEU A 21 -52.40 -4.98 6.23
N GLU A 22 -52.17 -6.26 6.48
CA GLU A 22 -50.81 -6.81 6.58
C GLU A 22 -50.03 -6.62 5.27
N LEU A 23 -50.64 -6.96 4.13
CA LEU A 23 -50.01 -6.79 2.82
C LEU A 23 -49.74 -5.33 2.47
N GLU A 24 -50.61 -4.41 2.88
CA GLU A 24 -50.38 -2.97 2.71
C GLU A 24 -49.21 -2.47 3.57
N ALA A 25 -49.09 -2.95 4.81
CA ALA A 25 -47.95 -2.64 5.67
C ALA A 25 -46.64 -3.20 5.10
N ASP A 26 -46.64 -4.44 4.63
CA ASP A 26 -45.47 -5.08 4.02
C ASP A 26 -45.04 -4.34 2.74
N ASN A 27 -45.98 -3.92 1.89
CA ASN A 27 -45.67 -3.14 0.69
C ASN A 27 -45.07 -1.78 1.02
N ARG A 28 -45.52 -1.11 2.09
CA ARG A 28 -44.91 0.15 2.54
C ARG A 28 -43.46 -0.07 2.93
N VAL A 29 -43.18 -1.09 3.74
CA VAL A 29 -41.81 -1.44 4.16
C VAL A 29 -40.94 -1.81 2.96
N LEU A 30 -41.46 -2.58 2.01
CA LEU A 30 -40.74 -2.92 0.78
C LEU A 30 -40.40 -1.68 -0.06
N ASN A 31 -41.35 -0.75 -0.21
CA ASN A 31 -41.12 0.51 -0.93
C ASN A 31 -40.09 1.40 -0.23
N ASP A 32 -40.13 1.49 1.10
CA ASP A 32 -39.11 2.22 1.86
C ASP A 32 -37.71 1.60 1.68
N ARG A 33 -37.61 0.27 1.77
CA ARG A 33 -36.34 -0.44 1.51
C ARG A 33 -35.86 -0.27 0.07
N HIS A 34 -36.76 -0.21 -0.89
CA HIS A 34 -36.40 0.02 -2.29
C HIS A 34 -35.83 1.43 -2.47
N ARG A 35 -36.46 2.44 -1.87
CA ARG A 35 -35.97 3.83 -1.87
C ARG A 35 -34.58 3.93 -1.22
N ASP A 36 -34.40 3.34 -0.04
CA ASP A 36 -33.11 3.36 0.66
C ASP A 36 -32.01 2.67 -0.18
N MET A 37 -32.36 1.60 -0.89
CA MET A 37 -31.46 0.90 -1.78
C MET A 37 -31.08 1.75 -3.02
N GLU A 38 -32.04 2.46 -3.62
CA GLU A 38 -31.78 3.39 -4.73
C GLU A 38 -30.85 4.53 -4.30
N GLU A 39 -31.06 5.10 -3.11
CA GLU A 39 -30.19 6.15 -2.56
C GLU A 39 -28.76 5.65 -2.34
N LEU A 40 -28.59 4.43 -1.84
CA LEU A 40 -27.28 3.80 -1.69
C LEU A 40 -26.60 3.58 -3.05
N TYR A 41 -27.33 3.11 -4.06
CA TYR A 41 -26.78 2.91 -5.39
C TYR A 41 -26.30 4.22 -6.03
N GLU A 42 -27.06 5.31 -5.90
CA GLU A 42 -26.62 6.59 -6.44
C GLU A 42 -25.45 7.19 -5.65
N ARG A 43 -25.41 7.02 -4.32
CA ARG A 43 -24.25 7.41 -3.52
C ARG A 43 -22.99 6.69 -3.96
N ASP A 44 -23.03 5.36 -4.07
CA ASP A 44 -21.89 4.55 -4.51
C ASP A 44 -21.43 4.93 -5.92
N ARG A 45 -22.38 5.23 -6.82
CA ARG A 45 -22.09 5.67 -8.19
C ARG A 45 -21.39 7.02 -8.22
N GLU A 46 -21.83 7.96 -7.39
CA GLU A 46 -21.22 9.30 -7.28
C GLU A 46 -19.83 9.23 -6.63
N GLU A 47 -19.67 8.45 -5.57
CA GLU A 47 -18.37 8.19 -4.95
C GLU A 47 -17.37 7.59 -5.94
N LEU A 48 -17.81 6.64 -6.77
CA LEU A 48 -16.96 6.05 -7.80
C LEU A 48 -16.52 7.10 -8.83
N ARG A 49 -17.42 7.95 -9.30
CA ARG A 49 -17.11 9.06 -10.22
C ARG A 49 -16.13 10.06 -9.62
N ASN A 50 -16.30 10.40 -8.35
CA ASN A 50 -15.41 11.33 -7.67
C ASN A 50 -14.02 10.72 -7.46
N ARG A 51 -13.95 9.43 -7.12
CA ARG A 51 -12.69 8.71 -6.99
C ARG A 51 -11.96 8.60 -8.32
N THR A 52 -12.66 8.34 -9.43
CA THR A 52 -12.03 8.31 -10.76
C THR A 52 -11.46 9.68 -11.14
N LYS A 53 -12.21 10.77 -10.95
CA LYS A 53 -11.73 12.13 -11.22
C LYS A 53 -10.48 12.46 -10.41
N LEU A 54 -10.51 12.18 -9.10
CA LEU A 54 -9.36 12.43 -8.22
C LEU A 54 -8.12 11.63 -8.69
N THR A 55 -8.29 10.38 -9.11
CA THR A 55 -7.17 9.58 -9.63
C THR A 55 -6.61 10.12 -10.94
N GLU A 56 -7.46 10.66 -11.82
CA GLU A 56 -7.01 11.29 -13.07
C GLU A 56 -6.24 12.57 -12.79
N GLU A 57 -6.75 13.44 -11.92
CA GLU A 57 -6.07 14.68 -11.51
C GLU A 57 -4.70 14.41 -10.87
N LEU A 58 -4.61 13.40 -9.99
CA LEU A 58 -3.34 13.00 -9.38
C LEU A 58 -2.35 12.47 -10.43
N ARG A 59 -2.81 11.64 -11.37
CA ARG A 59 -1.98 11.15 -12.47
C ARG A 59 -1.44 12.30 -13.32
N GLU A 60 -2.28 13.27 -13.65
CA GLU A 60 -1.89 14.43 -14.44
C GLU A 60 -0.83 15.28 -13.71
N LYS A 61 -1.00 15.52 -12.40
CA LYS A 61 -0.01 16.23 -11.58
C LYS A 61 1.35 15.53 -11.59
N VAL A 62 1.36 14.22 -11.35
CA VAL A 62 2.61 13.43 -11.36
C VAL A 62 3.28 13.46 -12.74
N LEU A 63 2.52 13.33 -13.82
CA LEU A 63 3.06 13.43 -15.17
C LEU A 63 3.68 14.80 -15.45
N ASN A 64 3.03 15.87 -15.01
CA ASN A 64 3.53 17.24 -15.17
C ASN A 64 4.81 17.49 -14.36
N GLU A 65 4.90 16.96 -13.14
CA GLU A 65 6.11 17.05 -12.31
C GLU A 65 7.27 16.28 -12.93
N LEU A 66 7.04 15.03 -13.34
CA LEU A 66 8.04 14.21 -14.02
C LEU A 66 8.50 14.86 -15.32
N GLN A 67 7.59 15.46 -16.10
CA GLN A 67 7.97 16.14 -17.33
C GLN A 67 8.85 17.36 -17.07
N LYS A 68 8.62 18.10 -15.98
CA LYS A 68 9.48 19.22 -15.57
C LYS A 68 10.85 18.73 -15.14
N GLU A 69 10.91 17.67 -14.35
CA GLU A 69 12.17 17.07 -13.89
C GLU A 69 13.00 16.54 -15.06
N VAL A 70 12.38 15.83 -16.01
CA VAL A 70 13.07 15.36 -17.21
C VAL A 70 13.67 16.54 -17.99
N LYS A 71 12.91 17.62 -18.21
CA LYS A 71 13.43 18.82 -18.89
C LYS A 71 14.62 19.43 -18.15
N GLN A 72 14.52 19.53 -16.82
CA GLN A 72 15.59 20.05 -15.98
C GLN A 72 16.87 19.20 -16.08
N LEU A 73 16.73 17.87 -16.01
CA LEU A 73 17.86 16.93 -16.14
C LEU A 73 18.53 17.04 -17.52
N TYR A 74 17.76 17.24 -18.59
CA TYR A 74 18.32 17.48 -19.93
C TYR A 74 19.14 18.78 -19.98
N MET A 75 18.66 19.85 -19.35
CA MET A 75 19.41 21.12 -19.27
C MET A 75 20.71 20.95 -18.49
N GLU A 76 20.65 20.34 -17.30
CA GLU A 76 21.83 20.11 -16.45
C GLU A 76 22.85 19.19 -17.13
N LEU A 77 22.39 18.17 -17.87
CA LEU A 77 23.27 17.29 -18.64
C LEU A 77 24.00 18.07 -19.74
N ASN A 78 23.28 18.94 -20.46
CA ASN A 78 23.88 19.77 -21.49
C ASN A 78 24.92 20.73 -20.92
N GLU A 79 24.61 21.42 -19.80
CA GLU A 79 25.56 22.30 -19.10
C GLU A 79 26.82 21.56 -18.65
N LYS A 80 26.68 20.35 -18.09
CA LYS A 80 27.83 19.51 -17.70
C LYS A 80 28.64 19.07 -18.91
N THR A 81 27.99 18.78 -20.03
CA THR A 81 28.68 18.40 -21.27
C THR A 81 29.52 19.57 -21.79
N GLU A 82 28.95 20.78 -21.84
CA GLU A 82 29.69 21.99 -22.21
C GLU A 82 30.87 22.29 -21.27
N ALA A 83 30.69 22.07 -19.96
CA ALA A 83 31.77 22.24 -18.98
C ALA A 83 32.89 21.21 -19.17
N LEU A 84 32.54 19.96 -19.49
CA LEU A 84 33.52 18.91 -19.79
C LEU A 84 34.29 19.20 -21.07
N ASP A 85 33.62 19.69 -22.11
CA ASP A 85 34.27 20.06 -23.36
C ASP A 85 35.25 21.22 -23.16
N LYS A 86 34.86 22.26 -22.42
CA LYS A 86 35.78 23.34 -22.02
C LYS A 86 37.00 22.81 -21.26
N MET A 87 36.81 21.90 -20.30
CA MET A 87 37.93 21.33 -19.55
C MET A 87 38.84 20.45 -20.42
N ARG A 88 38.28 19.73 -21.39
CA ARG A 88 39.07 18.98 -22.39
C ARG A 88 39.90 19.91 -23.26
N ASP A 89 39.32 21.00 -23.72
CA ASP A 89 40.03 22.02 -24.51
C ASP A 89 41.18 22.64 -23.68
N TYR A 90 40.92 23.01 -22.42
CA TYR A 90 41.97 23.49 -21.52
C TYR A 90 43.08 22.46 -21.27
N LEU A 91 42.74 21.18 -21.12
CA LEU A 91 43.74 20.10 -20.98
C LEU A 91 44.57 19.96 -22.25
N ALA A 92 43.95 19.97 -23.43
CA ALA A 92 44.64 19.91 -24.72
C ALA A 92 45.58 21.11 -24.93
N GLU A 93 45.15 22.32 -24.59
CA GLU A 93 46.01 23.52 -24.61
C GLU A 93 47.20 23.39 -23.65
N LYS A 94 46.99 22.83 -22.46
CA LYS A 94 48.04 22.63 -21.46
C LYS A 94 49.02 21.52 -21.87
N GLU A 95 48.54 20.47 -22.53
CA GLU A 95 49.38 19.43 -23.14
C GLU A 95 50.21 19.96 -24.32
N MET A 96 49.61 20.80 -25.18
CA MET A 96 50.34 21.48 -26.26
C MET A 96 51.39 22.47 -25.71
N SER A 97 51.07 23.18 -24.62
CA SER A 97 52.01 24.06 -23.93
C SER A 97 53.14 23.26 -23.25
N ASN A 98 52.86 22.07 -22.72
CA ASN A 98 53.88 21.17 -22.19
C ASN A 98 54.76 20.55 -23.28
N CYS A 99 54.26 20.38 -24.51
CA CYS A 99 55.06 19.90 -25.64
C CYS A 99 56.12 20.94 -26.08
N SER A 100 55.82 22.24 -26.02
CA SER A 100 56.81 23.29 -26.30
C SER A 100 57.81 23.49 -25.15
N VAL A 101 57.39 23.26 -23.90
CA VAL A 101 58.26 23.30 -22.72
C VAL A 101 59.16 22.05 -22.64
N ALA A 102 58.69 20.88 -23.07
CA ALA A 102 59.51 19.66 -23.16
C ALA A 102 60.64 19.76 -24.21
N GLU A 103 60.47 20.58 -25.25
CA GLU A 103 61.55 20.93 -26.19
C GLU A 103 62.50 22.02 -25.65
N GLN A 104 62.06 22.86 -24.71
CA GLN A 104 62.90 23.90 -24.07
C GLN A 104 63.59 23.46 -22.76
N MET A 105 63.16 22.39 -22.11
CA MET A 105 63.73 21.90 -20.84
C MET A 105 64.87 20.89 -21.00
N LYS A 106 65.41 20.69 -22.20
CA LYS A 106 66.61 19.85 -22.40
C LYS A 106 67.93 20.56 -22.03
N SER A 107 67.84 21.80 -21.54
CA SER A 107 68.95 22.51 -20.90
C SER A 107 68.44 23.17 -19.62
N SER A 108 69.09 22.85 -18.50
CA SER A 108 68.85 23.38 -17.14
C SER A 108 67.69 22.74 -16.36
N ALA A 109 68.05 21.76 -15.52
CA ALA A 109 67.59 21.63 -14.13
C ALA A 109 68.07 20.30 -13.54
N LEU A 110 69.37 20.17 -13.29
CA LEU A 110 69.82 19.47 -12.09
C LEU A 110 69.88 20.54 -10.99
N GLU A 111 69.49 20.16 -9.77
CA GLU A 111 69.48 20.97 -8.54
C GLU A 111 68.17 21.71 -8.21
N GLU A 112 67.07 20.95 -8.05
CA GLU A 112 66.04 21.24 -7.03
C GLU A 112 65.14 20.01 -6.73
N SER A 113 65.65 18.79 -6.96
CA SER A 113 64.82 17.58 -7.08
C SER A 113 64.50 16.88 -5.76
N SER A 114 65.27 17.04 -4.68
CA SER A 114 65.04 16.21 -3.49
C SER A 114 63.93 16.68 -2.55
N GLN A 115 63.46 17.93 -2.66
CA GLN A 115 62.47 18.49 -1.71
C GLN A 115 61.05 18.57 -2.29
N LYS A 116 60.92 18.73 -3.62
CA LYS A 116 59.65 18.65 -4.33
C LYS A 116 59.16 17.21 -4.48
N ASP A 117 60.07 16.26 -4.72
CA ASP A 117 59.75 14.84 -4.89
C ASP A 117 59.15 14.22 -3.61
N TYR A 118 59.65 14.61 -2.44
CA TYR A 118 59.06 14.21 -1.14
C TYR A 118 57.65 14.76 -0.91
N MET A 119 57.36 16.00 -1.34
CA MET A 119 56.04 16.60 -1.18
C MET A 119 54.99 15.97 -2.12
N TYR A 120 55.39 15.61 -3.34
CA TYR A 120 54.53 14.87 -4.27
C TYR A 120 54.29 13.42 -3.81
N GLU A 121 55.29 12.77 -3.22
CA GLU A 121 55.15 11.45 -2.63
C GLU A 121 54.16 11.44 -1.45
N GLU A 122 54.23 12.45 -0.58
CA GLU A 122 53.31 12.60 0.56
C GLU A 122 51.86 12.89 0.10
N GLU A 123 51.69 13.72 -0.93
CA GLU A 123 50.37 13.99 -1.53
C GLU A 123 49.79 12.74 -2.21
N LEU A 124 50.62 11.95 -2.92
CA LEU A 124 50.23 10.68 -3.51
C LEU A 124 49.82 9.67 -2.44
N GLU A 125 50.54 9.58 -1.33
CA GLU A 125 50.19 8.69 -0.21
C GLU A 125 48.88 9.13 0.45
N SER A 126 48.68 10.44 0.63
CA SER A 126 47.42 11.01 1.11
C SER A 126 46.24 10.69 0.19
N MET A 127 46.43 10.76 -1.13
CA MET A 127 45.41 10.38 -2.10
C MET A 127 45.13 8.88 -2.12
N ARG A 128 46.17 8.02 -2.02
CA ARG A 128 46.01 6.57 -1.90
C ARG A 128 45.23 6.19 -0.66
N LYS A 129 45.51 6.85 0.47
CA LYS A 129 44.78 6.65 1.72
C LYS A 129 43.31 7.04 1.59
N LYS A 130 43.02 8.24 1.05
CA LYS A 130 41.63 8.67 0.78
C LYS A 130 40.90 7.71 -0.14
N LEU A 131 41.56 7.20 -1.18
CA LEU A 131 40.99 6.21 -2.10
C LEU A 131 40.67 4.89 -1.37
N SER A 132 41.58 4.44 -0.50
CA SER A 132 41.36 3.25 0.33
C SER A 132 40.19 3.44 1.30
N ASP A 133 40.08 4.61 1.93
CA ASP A 133 38.98 4.92 2.84
C ASP A 133 37.64 4.99 2.10
N CYS A 134 37.60 5.62 0.92
CA CYS A 134 36.41 5.64 0.06
C CYS A 134 35.97 4.23 -0.37
N HIS A 135 36.89 3.34 -0.76
CA HIS A 135 36.52 1.96 -1.10
C HIS A 135 35.89 1.24 0.08
N ARG A 136 36.45 1.42 1.28
CA ARG A 136 35.91 0.82 2.51
C ARG A 136 34.52 1.35 2.84
N GLU A 137 34.30 2.65 2.66
CA GLU A 137 32.99 3.27 2.85
C GLU A 137 31.97 2.75 1.82
N ILE A 138 32.35 2.64 0.55
CA ILE A 138 31.51 2.08 -0.52
C ILE A 138 31.11 0.64 -0.18
N ASP A 139 32.03 -0.19 0.29
CA ASP A 139 31.73 -1.57 0.66
C ASP A 139 30.78 -1.63 1.87
N GLY A 140 30.97 -0.77 2.87
CA GLY A 140 30.05 -0.64 4.00
C GLY A 140 28.65 -0.18 3.58
N LEU A 141 28.56 0.80 2.68
CA LEU A 141 27.29 1.27 2.12
C LEU A 141 26.59 0.18 1.31
N ARG A 142 27.33 -0.60 0.50
CA ARG A 142 26.79 -1.76 -0.23
C ARG A 142 26.22 -2.80 0.71
N GLU A 143 26.90 -3.10 1.81
CA GLU A 143 26.41 -4.07 2.79
C GLU A 143 25.14 -3.60 3.50
N ILE A 144 25.09 -2.33 3.91
CA ILE A 144 23.89 -1.71 4.49
C ILE A 144 22.74 -1.73 3.47
N ASN A 145 23.00 -1.39 2.21
CA ASN A 145 21.97 -1.35 1.17
C ASN A 145 21.41 -2.77 0.91
N ASN A 146 22.27 -3.78 0.81
CA ASN A 146 21.85 -5.18 0.70
C ASN A 146 21.00 -5.65 1.89
N ARG A 147 21.30 -5.17 3.11
CA ARG A 147 20.48 -5.47 4.30
C ARG A 147 19.11 -4.82 4.21
N LEU A 148 19.06 -3.54 3.82
CA LEU A 148 17.81 -2.79 3.67
C LEU A 148 16.92 -3.37 2.56
N GLU A 149 17.50 -3.82 1.44
CA GLU A 149 16.75 -4.51 0.38
C GLU A 149 16.04 -5.77 0.90
N ARG A 150 16.74 -6.59 1.70
CA ARG A 150 16.14 -7.79 2.32
C ARG A 150 15.00 -7.42 3.27
N ASP A 151 15.19 -6.40 4.10
CA ASP A 151 14.16 -5.94 5.04
C ASP A 151 12.92 -5.41 4.29
N LEU A 152 13.14 -4.67 3.20
CA LEU A 152 12.06 -4.16 2.35
C LEU A 152 11.29 -5.30 1.67
N ASP A 153 11.98 -6.30 1.13
CA ASP A 153 11.33 -7.44 0.49
C ASP A 153 10.56 -8.30 1.51
N PHE A 154 11.11 -8.49 2.71
CA PHE A 154 10.39 -9.11 3.81
C PHE A 154 9.12 -8.32 4.17
N GLN A 155 9.20 -7.00 4.27
CA GLN A 155 8.05 -6.14 4.56
C GLN A 155 6.99 -6.18 3.44
N LYS A 156 7.40 -6.21 2.16
CA LYS A 156 6.49 -6.40 1.02
C LYS A 156 5.76 -7.73 1.10
N GLY A 157 6.48 -8.80 1.45
CA GLY A 157 5.91 -10.14 1.67
C GLY A 157 4.85 -10.13 2.77
N GLN A 158 5.16 -9.52 3.93
CA GLN A 158 4.22 -9.38 5.03
C GLN A 158 2.97 -8.57 4.65
N SER A 159 3.14 -7.47 3.90
CA SER A 159 2.03 -6.65 3.44
C SER A 159 1.10 -7.41 2.48
N SER A 160 1.67 -8.16 1.53
CA SER A 160 0.91 -9.00 0.61
C SER A 160 0.14 -10.09 1.35
N TYR A 161 0.81 -10.76 2.30
CA TYR A 161 0.18 -11.77 3.15
C TYR A 161 -0.97 -11.17 3.97
N LEU A 162 -0.76 -10.03 4.63
CA LEU A 162 -1.78 -9.36 5.43
C LEU A 162 -3.00 -8.99 4.58
N LYS A 163 -2.79 -8.47 3.36
CA LYS A 163 -3.90 -8.15 2.43
C LYS A 163 -4.76 -9.37 2.12
N ASN A 164 -4.14 -10.53 1.86
CA ASN A 164 -4.87 -11.77 1.56
C ASN A 164 -5.67 -12.26 2.78
N VAL A 165 -5.04 -12.25 3.96
CA VAL A 165 -5.70 -12.65 5.22
C VAL A 165 -6.85 -11.70 5.55
N LEU A 166 -6.66 -10.40 5.39
CA LEU A 166 -7.68 -9.38 5.65
C LEU A 166 -8.85 -9.51 4.66
N TYR A 167 -8.56 -9.71 3.37
CA TYR A 167 -9.59 -9.93 2.35
C TYR A 167 -10.47 -11.13 2.70
N ARG A 168 -9.85 -12.26 3.06
CA ARG A 168 -10.58 -13.46 3.47
C ARG A 168 -11.38 -13.22 4.75
N TYR A 169 -10.77 -12.58 5.75
CA TYR A 169 -11.43 -12.24 7.00
C TYR A 169 -12.62 -11.31 6.80
N MET A 170 -12.56 -10.33 5.88
CA MET A 170 -13.66 -9.40 5.62
C MET A 170 -14.75 -9.99 4.72
N SER A 171 -14.38 -10.74 3.69
CA SER A 171 -15.33 -11.26 2.68
C SER A 171 -16.12 -12.46 3.19
N GLU A 172 -15.48 -13.32 3.98
CA GLU A 172 -16.06 -14.60 4.42
C GLU A 172 -16.38 -14.58 5.93
N ARG A 173 -16.34 -13.40 6.57
CA ARG A 173 -16.41 -13.24 8.04
C ARG A 173 -17.65 -13.87 8.69
N GLU A 174 -18.73 -13.95 7.95
CA GLU A 174 -20.02 -14.47 8.43
C GLU A 174 -20.16 -15.98 8.25
N ILE A 175 -19.32 -16.60 7.41
CA ILE A 175 -19.41 -18.02 7.04
C ILE A 175 -18.22 -18.86 7.53
N LEU A 176 -17.11 -18.21 7.92
CA LEU A 176 -15.85 -18.85 8.38
C LEU A 176 -15.94 -19.50 9.77
N GLY A 177 -16.95 -19.18 10.59
CA GLY A 177 -17.08 -19.72 11.96
C GLY A 177 -15.80 -19.52 12.79
N LYS A 178 -15.25 -20.61 13.35
CA LYS A 178 -14.02 -20.58 14.19
C LYS A 178 -12.77 -20.10 13.45
N GLU A 179 -12.73 -20.16 12.13
CA GLU A 179 -11.59 -19.66 11.35
C GLU A 179 -11.47 -18.13 11.43
N THR A 180 -12.56 -17.40 11.73
CA THR A 180 -12.53 -15.94 11.91
C THR A 180 -11.65 -15.51 13.09
N VAL A 181 -11.69 -16.24 14.21
CA VAL A 181 -10.84 -16.00 15.39
C VAL A 181 -9.37 -16.23 15.04
N THR A 182 -9.10 -17.27 14.23
CA THR A 182 -7.74 -17.60 13.79
C THR A 182 -7.19 -16.51 12.87
N LEU A 183 -7.98 -16.05 11.89
CA LEU A 183 -7.59 -14.96 11.00
C LEU A 183 -7.41 -13.63 11.76
N ALA A 184 -8.27 -13.32 12.73
CA ALA A 184 -8.12 -12.15 13.59
C ALA A 184 -6.80 -12.18 14.38
N ARG A 185 -6.43 -13.34 14.91
CA ARG A 185 -5.14 -13.53 15.60
C ARG A 185 -3.95 -13.33 14.67
N VAL A 186 -4.03 -13.87 13.46
CA VAL A 186 -2.99 -13.69 12.43
C VAL A 186 -2.86 -12.22 12.05
N ILE A 187 -3.97 -11.52 11.80
CA ILE A 187 -4.00 -10.09 11.48
C ILE A 187 -3.36 -9.28 12.59
N GLY A 188 -3.78 -9.49 13.85
CA GLY A 188 -3.22 -8.75 14.97
C GLY A 188 -1.73 -9.00 15.18
N THR A 189 -1.24 -10.22 14.90
CA THR A 189 0.18 -10.56 15.03
C THR A 189 1.01 -9.85 13.97
N VAL A 190 0.56 -9.89 12.71
CA VAL A 190 1.25 -9.25 11.59
C VAL A 190 1.17 -7.72 11.68
N ALA A 191 0.05 -7.19 12.16
CA ALA A 191 -0.16 -5.75 12.41
C ALA A 191 0.44 -5.25 13.73
N LYS A 192 1.07 -6.13 14.53
CA LYS A 192 1.71 -5.81 15.81
C LYS A 192 0.78 -5.15 16.84
N PHE A 193 -0.43 -5.69 16.99
CA PHE A 193 -1.35 -5.26 18.04
C PHE A 193 -0.72 -5.49 19.42
N SER A 194 -0.98 -4.58 20.35
CA SER A 194 -0.68 -4.81 21.75
C SER A 194 -1.53 -5.98 22.30
N ASN A 195 -1.07 -6.60 23.39
CA ASN A 195 -1.78 -7.72 23.99
C ASN A 195 -3.23 -7.35 24.38
N ALA A 196 -3.46 -6.12 24.84
CA ALA A 196 -4.81 -5.64 25.20
C ALA A 196 -5.73 -5.49 23.98
N GLU A 197 -5.21 -4.97 22.87
CA GLU A 197 -5.96 -4.85 21.61
C GLU A 197 -6.28 -6.23 21.02
N MET A 198 -5.31 -7.16 21.07
CA MET A 198 -5.49 -8.54 20.62
C MET A 198 -6.60 -9.24 21.41
N GLU A 199 -6.55 -9.20 22.74
CA GLU A 199 -7.56 -9.80 23.62
C GLU A 199 -8.96 -9.23 23.37
N ALA A 200 -9.07 -7.91 23.21
CA ALA A 200 -10.35 -7.26 22.93
C ALA A 200 -10.97 -7.72 21.60
N VAL A 201 -10.15 -7.86 20.55
CA VAL A 201 -10.60 -8.35 19.24
C VAL A 201 -11.01 -9.83 19.32
N LEU A 202 -10.18 -10.68 19.95
CA LEU A 202 -10.46 -12.11 20.08
C LEU A 202 -11.74 -12.37 20.89
N ALA A 203 -11.92 -11.70 22.03
CA ALA A 203 -13.11 -11.85 22.85
C ALA A 203 -14.41 -11.50 22.10
N ARG A 204 -14.35 -10.46 21.24
CA ARG A 204 -15.49 -10.05 20.40
C ARG A 204 -15.77 -11.05 19.28
N GLU A 205 -14.73 -11.61 18.65
CA GLU A 205 -14.89 -12.67 17.65
C GLU A 205 -15.44 -13.97 18.26
N GLU A 206 -14.91 -14.38 19.40
CA GLU A 206 -15.36 -15.59 20.10
C GLU A 206 -16.83 -15.50 20.52
N SER A 207 -17.25 -14.34 21.04
CA SER A 207 -18.66 -14.06 21.37
C SER A 207 -19.57 -14.16 20.13
N ARG A 208 -19.11 -13.64 19.00
CA ARG A 208 -19.86 -13.68 17.73
C ARG A 208 -19.99 -15.11 17.20
N VAL A 209 -18.90 -15.89 17.24
CA VAL A 209 -18.90 -17.31 16.84
C VAL A 209 -19.76 -18.14 17.78
N ALA A 210 -19.77 -17.86 19.09
CA ALA A 210 -20.62 -18.54 20.06
C ALA A 210 -22.12 -18.32 19.77
N GLY A 211 -22.51 -17.11 19.36
CA GLY A 211 -23.88 -16.82 18.91
C GLY A 211 -24.30 -17.60 17.66
N TRP A 212 -23.33 -17.95 16.79
CA TRP A 212 -23.57 -18.70 15.56
C TRP A 212 -23.77 -20.20 15.80
N VAL A 213 -22.97 -20.81 16.69
CA VAL A 213 -23.11 -22.24 17.07
C VAL A 213 -24.39 -22.48 17.89
N GLY A 214 -24.86 -21.49 18.65
CA GLY A 214 -26.12 -21.57 19.41
C GLY A 214 -27.39 -21.41 18.57
N GLY A 215 -27.35 -20.68 17.45
CA GLY A 215 -28.52 -20.40 16.62
C GLY A 215 -28.97 -21.57 15.73
N ALA A 216 -28.04 -22.38 15.24
CA ALA A 216 -28.35 -23.50 14.35
C ALA A 216 -29.00 -24.71 15.06
N VAL A 217 -28.76 -24.89 16.36
CA VAL A 217 -29.30 -26.03 17.13
C VAL A 217 -30.68 -25.72 17.73
N SER A 218 -31.04 -24.45 17.90
CA SER A 218 -32.31 -24.06 18.52
C SER A 218 -33.52 -24.07 17.56
N GLN A 219 -33.32 -24.07 16.24
CA GLN A 219 -34.43 -24.18 15.27
C GLN A 219 -34.82 -25.62 14.93
N VAL A 220 -33.99 -26.62 15.21
CA VAL A 220 -34.33 -28.03 14.96
C VAL A 220 -35.03 -28.68 16.16
N SER A 221 -34.80 -28.16 17.38
CA SER A 221 -35.31 -28.77 18.61
C SER A 221 -36.77 -28.39 18.95
N HIS A 222 -37.35 -27.35 18.35
CA HIS A 222 -38.77 -27.01 18.52
C HIS A 222 -39.71 -27.65 17.49
N ALA A 223 -39.19 -28.29 16.43
CA ALA A 223 -40.01 -28.86 15.36
C ALA A 223 -40.38 -30.35 15.56
N PHE A 224 -39.88 -31.03 16.61
CA PHE A 224 -40.00 -32.49 16.72
C PHE A 224 -40.84 -33.03 17.90
N THR A 225 -41.50 -32.18 18.70
CA THR A 225 -42.29 -32.65 19.87
C THR A 225 -43.78 -32.38 19.82
N SER A 226 -44.33 -31.98 18.69
CA SER A 226 -45.79 -31.87 18.52
C SER A 226 -46.23 -32.73 17.36
N HIS A 227 -46.26 -34.06 17.54
CA HIS A 227 -47.10 -35.03 16.84
C HIS A 227 -46.98 -36.39 17.57
N ARG A 228 -47.73 -36.52 18.66
CA ARG A 228 -48.33 -37.81 19.09
C ARG A 228 -49.46 -37.57 20.08
#